data_AF-A0A1Q7UPA7-F1
#
_entry.id   AF-A0A1Q7UPA7-F1
#
_cell.length_a   1.000
_cell.length_b   1.000
_cell.length_c   1.000
_cell.angle_alpha   90.00
_cell.angle_beta   90.00
_cell.angle_gamma   90.00
#
_symmetry.space_group_name_H-M   'P 1'
#
loop_
_entity.id
_entity.type
_entity.pdbx_description
1 polymer ?
#
loop_
_entity_poly.entity_id
_entity_poly.type
_entity_poly.pdbx_seq_one_letter_code
_entity_poly.pdbx_strand_id
1 'polypeptide(L)'
;MGGILGVLGASILESLLLPMLTNPNQGLSLSGGLAVGLIEEGVKILAVIFLARHLRRATTMDGLLLGAAVGMGFAAFESTGYAFTAFLLSQGHVGASIAETVLRGLLTPFGHGIWTGILAAVLFRERRHDRFRITGLVIVTYLFVSVLHGLWDGLPSTIYFILPPGIHIPLVSLVIGVIGIIVFVMLYRRAVRGEIYQPPTATT
;
A
#
# COMPACT_ATOMS: atom_id res chain seq x y z
N MET A 1 -4.46 -15.18 -5.16
CA MET A 1 -5.37 -15.59 -4.06
C MET A 1 -5.34 -14.66 -2.83
N GLY A 2 -4.19 -14.14 -2.39
CA GLY A 2 -4.18 -13.25 -1.21
C GLY A 2 -4.71 -11.84 -1.45
N GLY A 3 -4.77 -11.38 -2.71
CA GLY A 3 -5.57 -10.22 -3.10
C GLY A 3 -7.02 -10.38 -2.65
N ILE A 4 -7.69 -11.48 -3.01
CA ILE A 4 -9.14 -11.69 -2.78
C ILE A 4 -9.54 -11.64 -1.29
N LEU A 5 -8.72 -12.16 -0.38
CA LEU A 5 -9.03 -12.19 1.06
C LEU A 5 -8.78 -10.85 1.77
N GLY A 6 -7.77 -10.08 1.33
CA GLY A 6 -7.61 -8.68 1.77
C GLY A 6 -8.67 -7.75 1.16
N VAL A 7 -9.09 -8.06 -0.08
CA VAL A 7 -10.06 -7.31 -0.90
C VAL A 7 -11.46 -7.32 -0.30
N LEU A 8 -11.99 -8.46 0.16
CA LEU A 8 -13.32 -8.47 0.77
C LEU A 8 -13.33 -7.73 2.12
N GLY A 9 -12.24 -7.84 2.89
CA GLY A 9 -12.12 -7.16 4.18
C GLY A 9 -12.04 -5.65 4.03
N ALA A 10 -11.20 -5.15 3.12
CA ALA A 10 -11.02 -3.72 2.94
C ALA A 10 -12.13 -3.04 2.14
N SER A 11 -12.63 -3.64 1.05
CA SER A 11 -13.71 -3.02 0.26
C SER A 11 -15.05 -2.96 1.00
N ILE A 12 -15.33 -3.92 1.89
CA ILE A 12 -16.50 -3.85 2.78
C ILE A 12 -16.28 -2.77 3.85
N LEU A 13 -15.06 -2.65 4.36
CA LEU A 13 -14.77 -1.68 5.41
C LEU A 13 -14.74 -0.24 4.89
N GLU A 14 -14.16 0.01 3.71
CA GLU A 14 -14.23 1.30 3.01
C GLU A 14 -15.67 1.67 2.64
N SER A 15 -16.42 0.74 2.03
CA SER A 15 -17.82 0.96 1.65
C SER A 15 -18.71 1.35 2.84
N LEU A 16 -18.40 0.84 4.04
CA LEU A 16 -19.15 1.13 5.25
C LEU A 16 -18.60 2.34 6.05
N LEU A 17 -17.29 2.57 6.05
CA LEU A 17 -16.66 3.64 6.83
C LEU A 17 -16.51 4.95 6.07
N LEU A 18 -16.25 4.92 4.76
CA LEU A 18 -16.07 6.13 3.95
C LEU A 18 -17.31 7.04 3.99
N PRO A 19 -18.56 6.54 3.81
CA PRO A 19 -19.74 7.40 3.88
C PRO A 19 -19.97 8.01 5.28
N MET A 20 -19.47 7.34 6.33
CA MET A 20 -19.57 7.80 7.72
C MET A 20 -18.48 8.84 8.08
N LEU A 21 -17.37 8.88 7.34
CA LEU A 21 -16.20 9.72 7.60
C LEU A 21 -15.97 10.85 6.57
N THR A 22 -16.66 10.82 5.44
CA THR A 22 -16.62 11.86 4.40
C THR A 22 -17.54 13.02 4.74
N ASN A 23 -16.98 14.23 4.80
CA ASN A 23 -17.79 15.45 4.73
C ASN A 23 -18.15 15.69 3.25
N PRO A 24 -19.44 15.91 2.89
CA PRO A 24 -19.90 16.06 1.50
C PRO A 24 -19.18 17.16 0.70
N ASN A 25 -18.51 18.09 1.38
CA ASN A 25 -17.93 19.30 0.80
C ASN A 25 -16.39 19.37 0.87
N GLN A 26 -15.68 18.41 1.49
CA GLN A 26 -14.22 18.57 1.78
C GLN A 26 -13.34 17.30 1.67
N GLY A 27 -13.87 16.15 1.24
CA GLY A 27 -13.10 14.89 1.19
C GLY A 27 -12.94 14.22 2.56
N LEU A 28 -11.96 13.31 2.70
CA LEU A 28 -11.67 12.64 3.98
C LEU A 28 -10.98 13.63 4.94
N SER A 29 -11.43 13.67 6.20
CA SER A 29 -10.68 14.37 7.25
C SER A 29 -9.32 13.70 7.49
N LEU A 30 -8.32 14.46 7.94
CA LEU A 30 -6.99 13.91 8.26
C LEU A 30 -7.07 12.74 9.25
N SER A 31 -7.92 12.83 10.27
CA SER A 31 -8.16 11.73 11.22
C SER A 31 -8.80 10.51 10.56
N GLY A 32 -9.73 10.74 9.63
CA GLY A 32 -10.31 9.68 8.79
C GLY A 32 -9.25 9.00 7.94
N GLY A 33 -8.38 9.76 7.27
CA GLY A 33 -7.29 9.23 6.44
C GLY A 33 -6.33 8.38 7.25
N LEU A 34 -5.91 8.86 8.42
CA LEU A 34 -5.06 8.09 9.33
C LEU A 34 -5.71 6.80 9.83
N ALA A 35 -7.02 6.81 10.08
CA ALA A 35 -7.75 5.60 10.47
C ALA A 35 -7.81 4.59 9.31
N VAL A 36 -8.11 5.06 8.09
CA VAL A 36 -8.10 4.23 6.88
C VAL A 36 -6.72 3.62 6.66
N GLY A 37 -5.67 4.45 6.62
CA GLY A 37 -4.29 4.00 6.42
C GLY A 37 -3.84 2.95 7.45
N LEU A 38 -4.23 3.12 8.72
CA LEU A 38 -3.97 2.13 9.77
C LEU A 38 -4.65 0.80 9.44
N ILE A 39 -5.95 0.83 9.15
CA ILE A 39 -6.71 -0.39 8.94
C ILE A 39 -6.25 -1.11 7.67
N GLU A 40 -6.05 -0.37 6.59
CA GLU A 40 -5.65 -0.93 5.31
C GLU A 40 -4.29 -1.61 5.36
N GLU A 41 -3.27 -0.94 5.88
CA GLU A 41 -1.94 -1.55 6.00
C GLU A 41 -1.98 -2.77 6.95
N GLY A 42 -2.89 -2.75 7.94
CA GLY A 42 -3.16 -3.88 8.83
C GLY A 42 -3.72 -5.09 8.08
N VAL A 43 -4.74 -4.88 7.24
CA VAL A 43 -5.32 -5.93 6.40
C VAL A 43 -4.29 -6.47 5.40
N LYS A 44 -3.51 -5.58 4.76
CA LYS A 44 -2.48 -5.96 3.78
C LYS A 44 -1.39 -6.83 4.44
N ILE A 45 -0.89 -6.47 5.62
CA ILE A 45 0.14 -7.26 6.28
C ILE A 45 -0.39 -8.62 6.78
N LEU A 46 -1.66 -8.70 7.19
CA LEU A 46 -2.30 -9.97 7.52
C LEU A 46 -2.42 -10.88 6.28
N ALA A 47 -2.75 -10.30 5.12
CA ALA A 47 -2.77 -11.04 3.85
C ALA A 47 -1.37 -11.54 3.46
N VAL A 48 -0.32 -10.74 3.67
CA VAL A 48 1.08 -11.17 3.50
C VAL A 48 1.42 -12.35 4.42
N ILE A 49 1.10 -12.27 5.72
CA ILE A 49 1.34 -13.37 6.68
C ILE A 49 0.62 -14.64 6.25
N PHE A 50 -0.64 -14.52 5.84
CA PHE A 50 -1.44 -15.66 5.38
C PHE A 50 -0.86 -16.31 4.13
N LEU A 51 -0.41 -15.51 3.14
CA LEU A 51 0.23 -16.04 1.94
C LEU A 51 1.58 -16.69 2.24
N ALA A 52 2.32 -16.14 3.20
CA ALA A 52 3.65 -16.59 3.56
C ALA A 52 3.67 -17.79 4.52
N ARG A 53 2.51 -18.23 5.04
CA ARG A 53 2.41 -19.26 6.09
C ARG A 53 3.05 -20.60 5.74
N HIS A 54 3.18 -20.90 4.44
CA HIS A 54 3.78 -22.15 3.94
C HIS A 54 5.22 -21.96 3.44
N LEU A 55 5.75 -20.73 3.45
CA LEU A 55 7.12 -20.46 3.00
C LEU A 55 8.10 -20.78 4.13
N ARG A 56 8.74 -21.96 4.11
CA ARG A 56 9.68 -22.41 5.17
C ARG A 56 11.07 -21.76 5.10
N ARG A 57 11.40 -21.11 4.00
CA ARG A 57 12.64 -20.34 3.82
C ARG A 57 12.23 -19.10 3.05
N ALA A 58 12.17 -17.97 3.75
CA ALA A 58 11.83 -16.71 3.12
C ALA A 58 12.80 -15.64 3.59
N THR A 59 13.34 -14.88 2.65
CA THR A 59 14.29 -13.81 2.90
C THR A 59 13.57 -12.47 3.09
N THR A 60 14.32 -11.44 3.46
CA THR A 60 13.82 -10.06 3.44
C THR A 60 13.38 -9.64 2.04
N MET A 61 14.04 -10.14 0.97
CA MET A 61 13.64 -9.86 -0.41
C MET A 61 12.29 -10.50 -0.73
N ASP A 62 12.06 -11.75 -0.30
CA ASP A 62 10.76 -12.41 -0.48
C ASP A 62 9.63 -11.63 0.19
N GLY A 63 9.88 -11.12 1.41
CA GLY A 63 8.94 -10.25 2.11
C GLY A 63 8.68 -8.95 1.34
N LEU A 64 9.73 -8.30 0.84
CA LEU A 64 9.61 -7.06 0.08
C LEU A 64 8.79 -7.24 -1.21
N LEU A 65 9.07 -8.30 -1.99
CA LEU A 65 8.36 -8.61 -3.23
C LEU A 65 6.92 -9.05 -2.99
N LEU A 66 6.70 -9.93 -2.00
CA LEU A 66 5.37 -10.40 -1.64
C LEU A 66 4.50 -9.25 -1.11
N GLY A 67 5.06 -8.40 -0.26
CA GLY A 67 4.39 -7.21 0.24
C GLY A 67 4.03 -6.25 -0.88
N ALA A 68 4.96 -5.99 -1.80
CA ALA A 68 4.68 -5.16 -2.97
C ALA A 68 3.57 -5.74 -3.84
N ALA A 69 3.58 -7.06 -4.10
CA ALA A 69 2.53 -7.72 -4.86
C ALA A 69 1.15 -7.63 -4.16
N VAL A 70 1.10 -7.77 -2.83
CA VAL A 70 -0.14 -7.61 -2.06
C VAL A 70 -0.64 -6.17 -2.12
N GLY A 71 0.23 -5.18 -1.89
CA GLY A 71 -0.14 -3.76 -1.95
C GLY A 71 -0.62 -3.32 -3.34
N MET A 72 0.06 -3.80 -4.40
CA MET A 72 -0.37 -3.58 -5.79
C MET A 72 -1.72 -4.22 -6.10
N GLY A 73 -1.93 -5.46 -5.65
CA GLY A 73 -3.21 -6.13 -5.81
C GLY A 73 -4.33 -5.37 -5.12
N PHE A 74 -4.11 -4.91 -3.90
CA PHE A 74 -5.06 -4.10 -3.15
C PHE A 74 -5.43 -2.82 -3.91
N ALA A 75 -4.43 -2.05 -4.36
CA ALA A 75 -4.65 -0.81 -5.10
C ALA A 75 -5.42 -0.99 -6.41
N ALA A 76 -5.21 -2.11 -7.12
CA ALA A 76 -5.96 -2.41 -8.33
C ALA A 76 -7.47 -2.58 -8.05
N PHE A 77 -7.83 -3.23 -6.95
CA PHE A 77 -9.22 -3.41 -6.54
C PHE A 77 -9.84 -2.13 -6.01
N GLU A 78 -9.13 -1.39 -5.17
CA GLU A 78 -9.54 -0.07 -4.69
C GLU A 78 -9.85 0.87 -5.87
N SER A 79 -8.93 0.95 -6.83
CA SER A 79 -9.12 1.75 -8.06
C SER A 79 -10.33 1.31 -8.87
N THR A 80 -10.62 0.00 -8.92
CA THR A 80 -11.82 -0.54 -9.57
C THR A 80 -13.10 -0.12 -8.82
N GLY A 81 -13.08 -0.12 -7.49
CA GLY A 81 -14.19 0.34 -6.64
C GLY A 81 -14.51 1.83 -6.83
N TYR A 82 -13.47 2.67 -6.91
CA TYR A 82 -13.63 4.10 -7.23
C TYR A 82 -14.14 4.31 -8.67
N ALA A 83 -13.59 3.59 -9.65
CA ALA A 83 -14.05 3.67 -11.03
C ALA A 83 -15.53 3.27 -11.18
N PHE A 84 -15.96 2.22 -10.46
CA PHE A 84 -17.35 1.78 -10.43
C PHE A 84 -18.27 2.80 -9.73
N THR A 85 -17.83 3.35 -8.60
CA THR A 85 -18.57 4.42 -7.90
C THR A 85 -18.73 5.65 -8.80
N ALA A 86 -17.67 6.07 -9.48
CA ALA A 86 -17.71 7.16 -10.46
C ALA A 86 -18.67 6.87 -11.63
N PHE A 87 -18.74 5.61 -12.08
CA PHE A 87 -19.68 5.19 -13.12
C PHE A 87 -21.14 5.32 -12.65
N LEU A 88 -21.43 4.86 -11.43
CA LEU A 88 -22.77 4.98 -10.85
C LEU A 88 -23.19 6.43 -10.61
N LEU A 89 -22.31 7.24 -10.02
CA LEU A 89 -22.59 8.66 -9.72
C LEU A 89 -22.74 9.50 -10.99
N SER A 90 -22.04 9.13 -12.07
CA SER A 90 -22.16 9.80 -13.37
C SER A 90 -23.35 9.31 -14.20
N GLN A 91 -24.26 8.51 -13.65
CA GLN A 91 -25.40 7.92 -14.37
C GLN A 91 -24.99 7.13 -15.62
N GLY A 92 -23.83 6.46 -15.57
CA GLY A 92 -23.32 5.62 -16.65
C GLY A 92 -22.35 6.28 -17.62
N HIS A 93 -21.86 7.51 -17.35
CA HIS A 93 -20.87 8.16 -18.20
C HIS A 93 -19.45 7.64 -17.90
N VAL A 94 -18.91 6.86 -18.85
CA VAL A 94 -17.64 6.13 -18.69
C VAL A 94 -16.40 7.06 -18.58
N GLY A 95 -16.49 8.31 -19.04
CA GLY A 95 -15.36 9.24 -19.06
C GLY A 95 -14.76 9.54 -17.68
N ALA A 96 -15.60 9.72 -16.66
CA ALA A 96 -15.14 9.97 -15.29
C ALA A 96 -14.42 8.75 -14.70
N SER A 97 -14.96 7.55 -14.93
CA SER A 97 -14.35 6.29 -14.50
C SER A 97 -13.00 6.04 -15.16
N ILE A 98 -12.84 6.37 -16.44
CA ILE A 98 -11.57 6.22 -17.17
C ILE A 98 -10.52 7.17 -16.60
N ALA A 99 -10.85 8.44 -16.40
CA ALA A 99 -9.92 9.43 -15.86
C ALA A 99 -9.41 9.02 -14.46
N GLU A 100 -10.31 8.58 -13.58
CA GLU A 100 -9.97 8.08 -12.25
C GLU A 100 -9.09 6.83 -12.31
N THR A 101 -9.44 5.86 -13.17
CA THR A 101 -8.68 4.61 -13.35
C THR A 101 -7.26 4.90 -13.83
N VAL A 102 -7.08 5.82 -14.79
CA VAL A 102 -5.77 6.18 -15.33
C VAL A 102 -4.92 6.90 -14.30
N LEU A 103 -5.48 7.88 -13.59
CA LEU A 103 -4.74 8.65 -12.59
C LEU A 103 -4.28 7.75 -11.43
N ARG A 104 -5.20 6.94 -10.89
CA ARG A 104 -4.87 5.99 -9.82
C ARG A 104 -3.92 4.91 -10.31
N GLY A 105 -4.12 4.36 -11.51
CA GLY A 105 -3.24 3.34 -12.09
C GLY A 105 -1.79 3.79 -12.22
N LEU A 106 -1.55 5.09 -12.44
CA LEU A 106 -0.20 5.66 -12.52
C LEU A 106 0.42 5.94 -11.13
N LEU A 107 -0.37 6.38 -10.16
CA LEU A 107 0.13 6.86 -8.87
C LEU A 107 0.18 5.77 -7.80
N THR A 108 -0.76 4.83 -7.81
CA THR A 108 -0.89 3.76 -6.81
C THR A 108 0.34 2.84 -6.66
N PRO A 109 1.14 2.54 -7.70
CA PRO A 109 2.34 1.72 -7.51
C PRO A 109 3.39 2.37 -6.61
N PHE A 110 3.41 3.70 -6.57
CA PHE A 110 4.34 4.49 -5.77
C PHE A 110 3.86 4.73 -4.33
N GLY A 111 2.67 4.26 -3.99
CA GLY A 111 2.11 4.25 -2.64
C GLY A 111 1.99 2.83 -2.11
N HIS A 112 0.83 2.20 -2.35
CA HIS A 112 0.38 0.98 -1.68
C HIS A 112 1.38 -0.18 -1.83
N GLY A 113 1.89 -0.42 -3.04
CA GLY A 113 2.89 -1.46 -3.27
C GLY A 113 4.18 -1.22 -2.47
N ILE A 114 4.66 0.01 -2.47
CA ILE A 114 5.89 0.41 -1.77
C ILE A 114 5.72 0.31 -0.25
N TRP A 115 4.64 0.85 0.30
CA TRP A 115 4.38 0.87 1.74
C TRP A 115 4.21 -0.53 2.31
N THR A 116 3.39 -1.37 1.68
CA THR A 116 3.21 -2.75 2.11
C THR A 116 4.49 -3.56 1.92
N GLY A 117 5.27 -3.31 0.85
CA GLY A 117 6.59 -3.92 0.65
C GLY A 117 7.59 -3.57 1.75
N ILE A 118 7.64 -2.31 2.19
CA ILE A 118 8.49 -1.87 3.32
C ILE A 118 8.13 -2.63 4.60
N LEU A 119 6.83 -2.68 4.94
CA LEU A 119 6.35 -3.34 6.14
C LEU A 119 6.63 -4.85 6.11
N ALA A 120 6.34 -5.50 4.99
CA ALA A 120 6.59 -6.92 4.80
C ALA A 120 8.09 -7.26 4.82
N ALA A 121 8.95 -6.43 4.24
CA ALA A 121 10.40 -6.62 4.31
C ALA A 121 10.90 -6.64 5.76
N VAL A 122 10.45 -5.68 6.57
CA VAL A 122 10.81 -5.62 8.00
C VAL A 122 10.24 -6.82 8.76
N LEU A 123 8.98 -7.20 8.49
CA LEU A 123 8.37 -8.37 9.13
C LEU A 123 9.14 -9.67 8.84
N PHE A 124 9.58 -9.86 7.60
CA PHE A 124 10.34 -11.06 7.20
C PHE A 124 11.76 -11.04 7.75
N ARG A 125 12.37 -9.85 7.88
CA ARG A 125 13.69 -9.70 8.51
C ARG A 125 13.68 -10.11 9.98
N GLU A 126 12.58 -9.84 10.69
CA GLU A 126 12.43 -10.16 12.12
C GLU A 126 11.91 -11.59 12.38
N ARG A 127 11.63 -12.35 11.31
CA ARG A 127 11.18 -13.75 11.36
C ARG A 127 12.26 -14.67 11.94
N ARG A 128 11.89 -15.57 12.85
CA ARG A 128 12.80 -16.57 13.46
C ARG A 128 12.14 -17.95 13.50
N HIS A 129 12.88 -19.01 13.14
CA HIS A 129 12.41 -20.40 13.15
C HIS A 129 11.01 -20.56 12.54
N ASP A 130 10.82 -20.01 11.34
CA ASP A 130 9.55 -20.01 10.62
C ASP A 130 8.37 -19.27 11.26
N ARG A 131 8.59 -18.53 12.34
CA ARG A 131 7.54 -17.74 13.00
C ARG A 131 7.76 -16.24 12.85
N PHE A 132 6.72 -15.53 12.45
CA PHE A 132 6.68 -14.07 12.43
C PHE A 132 6.66 -13.54 13.86
N ARG A 133 7.41 -12.45 14.09
CA ARG A 133 7.46 -11.77 15.39
C ARG A 133 7.07 -10.32 15.21
N ILE A 134 6.14 -9.85 16.03
CA ILE A 134 5.80 -8.43 16.13
C ILE A 134 6.80 -7.79 17.08
N THR A 135 7.93 -7.32 16.53
CA THR A 135 8.94 -6.59 17.28
C THR A 135 8.61 -5.10 17.30
N GLY A 136 9.24 -4.33 18.21
CA GLY A 136 9.08 -2.88 18.24
C GLY A 136 9.37 -2.22 16.89
N LEU A 137 10.31 -2.75 16.11
CA LEU A 137 10.59 -2.26 14.77
C LEU A 137 9.46 -2.53 13.77
N VAL A 138 8.82 -3.71 13.84
CA VAL A 138 7.64 -4.02 13.01
C VAL A 138 6.51 -3.05 13.33
N ILE A 139 6.27 -2.76 14.62
CA ILE A 139 5.25 -1.80 15.06
C ILE A 139 5.55 -0.39 14.55
N VAL A 140 6.79 0.09 14.72
CA VAL A 140 7.20 1.42 14.22
C VAL A 140 7.07 1.51 12.70
N THR A 141 7.47 0.45 11.98
CA THR A 141 7.34 0.40 10.53
C THR A 141 5.88 0.41 10.10
N TYR A 142 5.03 -0.34 10.79
CA TYR A 142 3.58 -0.38 10.55
C TYR A 142 2.94 1.00 10.74
N LEU A 143 3.23 1.66 11.86
CA LEU A 143 2.74 3.02 12.13
C LEU A 143 3.26 4.03 11.10
N PHE A 144 4.54 3.93 10.72
CA PHE A 144 5.14 4.78 9.70
C PHE A 144 4.41 4.67 8.36
N VAL A 145 4.22 3.44 7.85
CA VAL A 145 3.52 3.25 6.56
C VAL A 145 2.04 3.62 6.64
N SER A 146 1.39 3.37 7.78
CA SER A 146 0.00 3.77 8.03
C SER A 146 -0.18 5.28 8.03
N VAL A 147 0.79 6.02 8.60
CA VAL A 147 0.79 7.49 8.59
C VAL A 147 1.04 8.02 7.18
N LEU A 148 2.00 7.47 6.44
CA LEU A 148 2.22 7.87 5.04
C LEU A 148 0.95 7.66 4.20
N HIS A 149 0.29 6.52 4.39
CA HIS A 149 -0.99 6.23 3.76
C HIS A 149 -2.06 7.23 4.18
N GLY A 150 -2.29 7.42 5.47
CA GLY A 150 -3.33 8.34 5.91
C GLY A 150 -3.09 9.81 5.57
N LEU A 151 -1.83 10.22 5.42
CA LEU A 151 -1.47 11.53 4.88
C LEU A 151 -1.74 11.62 3.38
N TRP A 152 -1.60 10.52 2.63
CA TRP A 152 -1.97 10.47 1.22
C TRP A 152 -3.48 10.67 1.03
N ASP A 153 -4.31 10.03 1.86
CA ASP A 153 -5.78 10.11 1.74
C ASP A 153 -6.39 11.36 2.39
N GLY A 154 -5.84 11.76 3.54
CA GLY A 154 -6.46 12.75 4.42
C GLY A 154 -5.94 14.18 4.24
N LEU A 155 -4.86 14.40 3.48
CA LEU A 155 -4.36 15.75 3.21
C LEU A 155 -5.08 16.37 2.00
N PRO A 156 -5.60 17.60 2.15
CA PRO A 156 -6.20 18.30 1.02
C PRO A 156 -5.15 18.62 -0.05
N SER A 157 -5.48 18.31 -1.30
CA SER A 157 -4.63 18.61 -2.44
C SER A 157 -4.84 20.05 -2.88
N THR A 158 -4.01 20.95 -2.40
CA THR A 158 -4.08 22.40 -2.69
C THR A 158 -3.10 22.85 -3.78
N ILE A 159 -2.02 22.09 -3.99
CA ILE A 159 -0.95 22.40 -4.96
C ILE A 159 -0.78 21.21 -5.90
N TYR A 160 -0.80 21.50 -7.21
CA TYR A 160 -0.71 20.50 -8.27
C TYR A 160 0.48 20.77 -9.18
N PHE A 161 1.20 19.69 -9.52
CA PHE A 161 2.16 19.66 -10.61
C PHE A 161 1.46 19.25 -11.89
N ILE A 162 1.71 19.95 -13.01
CA ILE A 162 1.04 19.69 -14.29
C ILE A 162 2.04 19.02 -15.22
N LEU A 163 1.80 17.75 -15.55
CA LEU A 163 2.60 17.00 -16.51
C LEU A 163 1.91 17.04 -17.90
N PRO A 164 2.62 17.33 -19.00
CA PRO A 164 2.06 17.19 -20.35
C PRO A 164 1.54 15.75 -20.54
N PRO A 165 0.31 15.52 -21.05
CA PRO A 165 -0.58 16.43 -21.78
C PRO A 165 -1.64 17.20 -20.95
N GLY A 166 -1.46 17.34 -19.63
CA GLY A 166 -2.42 18.04 -18.75
C GLY A 166 -2.81 17.25 -17.49
N ILE A 167 -1.97 16.32 -17.05
CA ILE A 167 -2.23 15.50 -15.86
C ILE A 167 -1.87 16.32 -14.62
N HIS A 168 -2.85 16.55 -13.75
CA HIS A 168 -2.65 17.24 -12.48
C HIS A 168 -2.31 16.22 -11.39
N ILE A 169 -1.07 16.27 -10.89
CA ILE A 169 -0.60 15.40 -9.81
C ILE A 169 -0.46 16.24 -8.54
N PRO A 170 -1.11 15.89 -7.42
CA PRO A 170 -0.92 16.61 -6.16
C PRO A 170 0.54 16.57 -5.70
N LEU A 171 1.08 17.71 -5.31
CA LEU A 171 2.48 17.81 -4.84
C LEU A 171 2.70 16.98 -3.56
N VAL A 172 1.70 16.94 -2.68
CA VAL A 172 1.71 16.15 -1.45
C VAL A 172 1.90 14.66 -1.75
N SER A 173 1.11 14.12 -2.69
CA SER A 173 1.22 12.74 -3.16
C SER A 173 2.63 12.45 -3.69
N LEU A 174 3.21 13.36 -4.46
CA LEU A 174 4.57 13.19 -4.98
C LEU A 174 5.62 13.13 -3.86
N VAL A 175 5.52 14.02 -2.85
CA VAL A 175 6.45 14.02 -1.71
C VAL A 175 6.34 12.73 -0.89
N ILE A 176 5.12 12.30 -0.55
CA ILE A 176 4.88 11.07 0.21
C ILE A 176 5.38 9.85 -0.59
N GLY A 177 5.11 9.81 -1.89
CA GLY A 177 5.61 8.76 -2.79
C GLY A 177 7.13 8.70 -2.82
N VAL A 178 7.81 9.85 -2.93
CA VAL A 178 9.28 9.93 -2.90
C VAL A 178 9.85 9.43 -1.57
N ILE A 179 9.26 9.80 -0.44
CA ILE A 179 9.66 9.28 0.87
C ILE A 179 9.55 7.75 0.90
N GLY A 180 8.43 7.21 0.42
CA GLY A 180 8.22 5.77 0.29
C GLY A 180 9.29 5.11 -0.58
N ILE A 181 9.53 5.65 -1.78
CA ILE A 181 10.53 5.13 -2.74
C ILE A 181 11.92 5.10 -2.11
N ILE A 182 12.34 6.17 -1.44
CA ILE A 182 13.67 6.24 -0.81
C ILE A 182 13.82 5.11 0.21
N VAL A 183 12.85 4.94 1.12
CA VAL A 183 12.89 3.91 2.15
C VAL A 183 12.86 2.51 1.53
N PHE A 184 12.03 2.30 0.51
CA PHE A 184 11.94 1.04 -0.22
C PHE A 184 13.26 0.69 -0.91
N VAL A 185 13.86 1.62 -1.64
CA VAL A 185 15.16 1.43 -2.31
C VAL A 185 16.25 1.17 -1.29
N MET A 186 16.24 1.84 -0.13
CA MET A 186 17.19 1.57 0.96
C MET A 186 17.05 0.13 1.47
N LEU A 187 15.83 -0.35 1.70
CA LEU A 187 15.58 -1.73 2.14
C LEU A 187 15.91 -2.76 1.06
N TYR A 188 15.53 -2.50 -0.19
CA TYR A 188 15.90 -3.33 -1.34
C TYR A 188 17.42 -3.49 -1.45
N ARG A 189 18.17 -2.38 -1.41
CA ARG A 189 19.64 -2.41 -1.46
C ARG A 189 20.28 -3.09 -0.26
N ARG A 190 19.63 -3.08 0.91
CA ARG A 190 20.09 -3.83 2.09
C ARG A 190 19.80 -5.32 1.94
N ALA A 191 18.64 -5.69 1.42
CA ALA A 191 18.26 -7.08 1.16
C ALA A 191 19.18 -7.73 0.13
N VAL A 192 19.41 -7.06 -1.02
CA VAL A 192 20.35 -7.54 -2.06
C VAL A 192 21.76 -7.75 -1.48
N ARG A 193 22.27 -6.80 -0.68
CA ARG A 193 23.59 -6.93 -0.07
C ARG A 193 23.66 -8.07 0.96
N GLY A 194 22.59 -8.27 1.73
CA GLY A 194 22.50 -9.37 2.69
C GLY A 194 22.46 -10.75 2.03
N GLU A 195 21.81 -10.87 0.87
CA GLU A 195 21.77 -12.11 0.08
C GLU A 195 23.11 -12.41 -0.60
N ILE A 196 23.79 -11.41 -1.15
CA ILE A 196 25.12 -11.58 -1.76
C ILE A 196 26.16 -12.00 -0.71
N TYR A 197 26.00 -11.61 0.55
CA TYR A 197 26.96 -11.91 1.63
C TYR A 197 26.65 -13.20 2.40
N GLN A 198 25.55 -13.91 2.14
CA GLN A 198 25.37 -15.27 2.61
C GLN A 198 25.99 -16.23 1.58
N PRO A 199 27.18 -16.82 1.83
CA PRO A 199 27.74 -17.80 0.91
C PRO A 199 26.76 -18.97 0.75
N PRO A 200 26.76 -19.66 -0.41
CA PRO A 200 25.88 -20.80 -0.62
C PRO A 200 26.04 -21.76 0.56
N THR A 201 24.94 -22.05 1.26
CA THR A 201 24.95 -23.07 2.30
C THR A 201 25.40 -24.36 1.65
N ALA A 202 26.60 -24.82 2.02
CA ALA A 202 27.12 -26.11 1.60
C ALA A 202 26.04 -27.15 1.87
N THR A 203 25.53 -27.75 0.79
CA THR A 203 24.63 -28.90 0.87
C THR A 203 25.39 -30.04 1.51
N THR A 204 25.08 -30.32 2.78
CA THR A 204 25.41 -31.57 3.46
C THR A 204 24.18 -32.45 3.50
#